data_AF-A0A9D1ZTL6-F1
#
_entry.id   AF-A0A9D1ZTL6-F1
#
_cell.length_a   1.000
_cell.length_b   1.000
_cell.length_c   1.000
_cell.angle_alpha   90.00
_cell.angle_beta   90.00
_cell.angle_gamma   90.00
#
_symmetry.space_group_name_H-M   'P 1'
#
loop_
_entity.id
_entity.type
_entity.pdbx_description
1 polymer ?
#
loop_
_entity_poly.entity_id
_entity_poly.type
_entity_poly.pdbx_seq_one_letter_code
_entity_poly.pdbx_strand_id
1 'polypeptide(L)'
;MSVLTDYCGNALPTEPGYGGNNLADLFESCGTLVAQGAITPDPHPLHGAGCHDLLGLADRLRAAGVDPTRYRSVCLVMVDGLGQSLLNAYGSYAPFLKKATQLGPIHSAIPSTTVASLSSLGTATPPGYHGMAGYEVKNPATGAVMNQLSGWDKAVDPHQWQPHPTVFERYQNHLDVATVSLSKYAGTGLSEAGLRGGRFVHAAGYAARTTLAASLLNSRKPSLVYLYWGEIDQTGHKFGTRSDQWLEQLEELNLALKSLARRLPPHVLLLVTADHGMVDIAPENRIDYSGDTALLDNIELTAGEPRMVQLYLKDTSASARQDALGRWADAWGDQAWVFDSEELFEAGYFGQPVTDEARRRIGDIIVAAREPIALYDMRHYKPQALQMVGQHGSLTLEETQVPLLMLPTG
;
A
#
# COMPACT_ATOMS: atom_id res chain seq x y z
N MET A 1 -11.91 3.67 -22.74
CA MET A 1 -12.66 2.76 -21.85
C MET A 1 -13.79 3.57 -21.25
N SER A 2 -14.99 2.99 -21.11
CA SER A 2 -16.09 3.63 -20.37
C SER A 2 -15.69 3.73 -18.90
N VAL A 3 -15.89 4.90 -18.29
CA VAL A 3 -15.65 5.10 -16.85
C VAL A 3 -16.66 4.22 -16.09
N LEU A 4 -16.17 3.37 -15.19
CA LEU A 4 -17.04 2.59 -14.30
C LEU A 4 -17.82 3.56 -13.40
N THR A 5 -19.08 3.23 -13.13
CA THR A 5 -19.94 3.98 -12.21
C THR A 5 -20.40 3.08 -11.07
N ASP A 6 -20.67 3.67 -9.91
CA ASP A 6 -21.27 2.96 -8.76
C ASP A 6 -22.75 2.66 -8.95
N TYR A 7 -23.35 2.00 -7.96
CA TYR A 7 -24.78 1.70 -7.93
C TYR A 7 -25.66 2.95 -8.13
N CYS A 8 -25.20 4.11 -7.67
CA CYS A 8 -25.88 5.40 -7.80
C CYS A 8 -25.58 6.13 -9.12
N GLY A 9 -24.75 5.57 -10.00
CA GLY A 9 -24.34 6.20 -11.26
C GLY A 9 -23.20 7.21 -11.12
N ASN A 10 -22.52 7.29 -9.97
CA ASN A 10 -21.37 8.15 -9.76
C ASN A 10 -20.12 7.56 -10.40
N ALA A 11 -19.40 8.37 -11.18
CA ALA A 11 -18.12 7.98 -11.76
C ALA A 11 -17.06 7.69 -10.70
N LEU A 12 -16.22 6.70 -10.99
CA LEU A 12 -15.10 6.33 -10.14
C LEU A 12 -13.81 7.01 -10.62
N PRO A 13 -12.83 7.17 -9.73
CA PRO A 13 -11.45 7.45 -10.12
C PRO A 13 -10.93 6.39 -11.09
N THR A 14 -9.86 6.69 -11.83
CA THR A 14 -9.23 5.69 -12.71
C THR A 14 -8.75 4.49 -11.90
N GLU A 15 -8.91 3.30 -12.48
CA GLU A 15 -8.44 2.05 -11.90
C GLU A 15 -6.91 2.07 -11.66
N PRO A 16 -6.39 1.33 -10.67
CA PRO A 16 -4.97 1.28 -10.42
C PRO A 16 -4.22 0.62 -11.58
N GLY A 17 -3.08 1.21 -11.96
CA GLY A 17 -2.35 0.83 -13.16
C GLY A 17 -1.40 -0.35 -12.94
N TYR A 18 -1.88 -1.49 -12.44
CA TYR A 18 -1.04 -2.67 -12.22
C TYR A 18 -0.38 -3.14 -13.53
N GLY A 19 0.92 -3.42 -13.51
CA GLY A 19 1.71 -3.75 -14.70
C GLY A 19 2.10 -2.52 -15.54
N GLY A 20 2.15 -1.31 -14.96
CA GLY A 20 2.56 -0.12 -15.69
C GLY A 20 2.78 1.16 -14.87
N ASN A 21 1.88 1.50 -13.95
CA ASN A 21 1.95 2.72 -13.12
C ASN A 21 1.40 2.50 -11.70
N ASN A 22 1.79 1.39 -11.07
CA ASN A 22 1.44 1.08 -9.69
C ASN A 22 2.70 0.80 -8.85
N LEU A 23 2.62 0.99 -7.52
CA LEU A 23 3.70 0.60 -6.62
C LEU A 23 4.01 -0.89 -6.67
N ALA A 24 3.05 -1.75 -7.03
CA ALA A 24 3.29 -3.18 -7.24
C ALA A 24 4.42 -3.43 -8.24
N ASP A 25 4.56 -2.56 -9.23
CA ASP A 25 5.52 -2.70 -10.33
C ASP A 25 6.94 -2.26 -9.92
N LEU A 26 7.05 -1.49 -8.82
CA LEU A 26 8.23 -0.71 -8.51
C LEU A 26 9.42 -1.57 -8.07
N PHE A 27 9.22 -2.49 -7.13
CA PHE A 27 10.35 -3.21 -6.54
C PHE A 27 10.92 -4.27 -7.49
N GLU A 28 10.07 -4.89 -8.32
CA GLU A 28 10.53 -5.75 -9.42
C GLU A 28 11.34 -4.96 -10.45
N SER A 29 10.88 -3.76 -10.81
CA SER A 29 11.61 -2.86 -11.71
C SER A 29 12.96 -2.44 -11.13
N CYS A 30 13.04 -2.22 -9.81
CA CYS A 30 14.30 -1.97 -9.11
C CYS A 30 15.26 -3.17 -9.18
N GLY A 31 14.76 -4.38 -8.93
CA GLY A 31 15.54 -5.62 -9.06
C GLY A 31 16.05 -5.83 -10.48
N THR A 32 15.19 -5.64 -11.48
CA THR A 32 15.52 -5.72 -12.91
C THR A 32 16.59 -4.73 -13.32
N LEU A 33 16.50 -3.48 -12.85
CA LEU A 33 17.48 -2.44 -13.13
C LEU A 33 18.86 -2.81 -12.58
N VAL A 34 18.92 -3.35 -11.36
CA VAL A 34 20.18 -3.80 -10.74
C VAL A 34 20.73 -5.06 -11.42
N ALA A 35 19.85 -5.95 -11.87
CA ALA A 35 20.25 -7.19 -12.56
C ALA A 35 20.99 -6.92 -13.87
N GLN A 36 20.67 -5.84 -14.58
CA GLN A 36 21.27 -5.45 -15.87
C GLN A 36 21.37 -6.61 -16.89
N GLY A 37 20.44 -7.57 -16.83
CA GLY A 37 20.44 -8.77 -17.68
C GLY A 37 21.53 -9.81 -17.36
N ALA A 38 22.36 -9.59 -16.33
CA ALA A 38 23.38 -10.54 -15.88
C ALA A 38 22.84 -11.61 -14.92
N ILE A 39 21.61 -11.41 -14.41
CA ILE A 39 20.93 -12.28 -13.46
C ILE A 39 19.61 -12.74 -14.07
N THR A 40 19.25 -14.00 -13.85
CA THR A 40 17.91 -14.52 -14.08
C THR A 40 17.34 -14.91 -12.72
N PRO A 41 16.48 -14.07 -12.11
CA PRO A 41 15.85 -14.39 -10.84
C PRO A 41 14.88 -15.56 -11.00
N ASP A 42 14.42 -16.10 -9.88
CA ASP A 42 13.31 -17.06 -9.90
C ASP A 42 12.10 -16.44 -10.62
N PRO A 43 11.22 -17.25 -11.25
CA PRO A 43 10.15 -16.74 -12.10
C PRO A 43 9.18 -15.79 -11.41
N HIS A 44 8.77 -14.74 -12.12
CA HIS A 44 7.68 -13.87 -11.70
C HIS A 44 6.33 -14.64 -11.74
N PRO A 45 5.48 -14.56 -10.71
CA PRO A 45 4.21 -15.30 -10.65
C PRO A 45 3.29 -15.05 -11.84
N LEU A 46 3.29 -13.82 -12.39
CA LEU A 46 2.45 -13.41 -13.51
C LEU A 46 3.17 -13.34 -14.87
N HIS A 47 4.50 -13.14 -14.88
CA HIS A 47 5.25 -12.82 -16.10
C HIS A 47 6.29 -13.89 -16.46
N GLY A 48 6.43 -14.93 -15.64
CA GLY A 48 7.33 -16.05 -15.88
C GLY A 48 8.80 -15.69 -15.69
N ALA A 49 9.68 -16.48 -16.32
CA ALA A 49 11.11 -16.35 -16.19
C ALA A 49 11.65 -15.06 -16.81
N GLY A 50 12.70 -14.50 -16.21
CA GLY A 50 13.38 -13.29 -16.69
C GLY A 50 13.30 -12.14 -15.70
N CYS A 51 13.88 -11.01 -16.10
CA CYS A 51 13.74 -9.74 -15.38
C CYS A 51 12.69 -8.88 -16.09
N HIS A 52 11.82 -8.23 -15.32
CA HIS A 52 10.69 -7.46 -15.85
C HIS A 52 10.73 -6.01 -15.32
N ASP A 53 10.92 -5.02 -16.20
CA ASP A 53 10.80 -3.60 -15.84
C ASP A 53 9.34 -3.15 -15.97
N LEU A 54 8.49 -3.66 -15.08
CA LEU A 54 7.03 -3.48 -15.13
C LEU A 54 6.58 -2.02 -15.05
N LEU A 55 7.35 -1.17 -14.35
CA LEU A 55 7.07 0.25 -14.18
C LEU A 55 7.65 1.12 -15.32
N GLY A 56 8.50 0.54 -16.16
CA GLY A 56 9.33 1.29 -17.10
C GLY A 56 10.30 2.23 -16.38
N LEU A 57 10.86 1.81 -15.24
CA LEU A 57 11.72 2.63 -14.39
C LEU A 57 12.97 3.11 -15.15
N ALA A 58 13.56 2.26 -16.00
CA ALA A 58 14.70 2.66 -16.81
C ALA A 58 14.37 3.82 -17.77
N ASP A 59 13.18 3.79 -18.38
CA ASP A 59 12.72 4.85 -19.27
C ASP A 59 12.35 6.13 -18.52
N ARG A 60 11.75 6.02 -17.32
CA ARG A 60 11.52 7.17 -16.44
C ARG A 60 12.83 7.88 -16.06
N LEU A 61 13.88 7.12 -15.74
CA LEU A 61 15.20 7.66 -15.45
C LEU A 61 15.81 8.35 -16.69
N ARG A 62 15.73 7.73 -17.86
CA ARG A 62 16.22 8.32 -19.13
C ARG A 62 15.48 9.61 -19.46
N ALA A 63 14.16 9.64 -19.30
CA ALA A 63 13.35 10.84 -19.50
C ALA A 63 13.73 11.97 -18.54
N ALA A 64 14.19 11.63 -17.34
CA ALA A 64 14.75 12.57 -16.36
C ALA A 64 16.23 12.94 -16.61
N GLY A 65 16.83 12.50 -17.72
CA GLY A 65 18.23 12.79 -18.06
C GLY A 65 19.25 11.96 -17.28
N VAL A 66 18.84 10.82 -16.73
CA VAL A 66 19.69 9.92 -15.93
C VAL A 66 19.94 8.63 -16.69
N ASP A 67 21.21 8.23 -16.81
CA ASP A 67 21.59 6.93 -17.33
C ASP A 67 21.30 5.84 -16.28
N PRO A 68 20.35 4.91 -16.51
CA PRO A 68 20.02 3.86 -15.54
C PRO A 68 21.16 2.84 -15.36
N THR A 69 22.06 2.69 -16.35
CA THR A 69 23.11 1.65 -16.34
C THR A 69 24.24 1.92 -15.34
N ARG A 70 24.34 3.15 -14.81
CA ARG A 70 25.33 3.51 -13.79
C ARG A 70 25.05 2.91 -12.42
N TYR A 71 23.81 2.51 -12.16
CA TYR A 71 23.38 2.06 -10.84
C TYR A 71 23.62 0.56 -10.67
N ARG A 72 24.32 0.21 -9.59
CA ARG A 72 24.61 -1.18 -9.20
C ARG A 72 23.84 -1.64 -7.98
N SER A 73 23.21 -0.70 -7.28
CA SER A 73 22.39 -0.97 -6.10
C SER A 73 21.22 0.01 -6.07
N VAL A 74 20.12 -0.42 -5.49
CA VAL A 74 18.93 0.41 -5.26
C VAL A 74 18.63 0.44 -3.77
N CYS A 75 18.31 1.63 -3.26
CA CYS A 75 17.64 1.82 -1.99
C CYS A 75 16.25 2.37 -2.29
N LEU A 76 15.23 1.53 -2.08
CA LEU A 76 13.85 1.97 -2.11
C LEU A 76 13.41 2.35 -0.70
N VAL A 77 13.10 3.62 -0.51
CA VAL A 77 12.53 4.14 0.72
C VAL A 77 11.02 4.15 0.61
N MET A 78 10.36 3.43 1.52
CA MET A 78 8.92 3.46 1.72
C MET A 78 8.60 4.36 2.91
N VAL A 79 7.88 5.45 2.66
CA VAL A 79 7.39 6.37 3.68
C VAL A 79 5.87 6.19 3.79
N ASP A 80 5.46 5.42 4.79
CA ASP A 80 4.06 5.09 5.04
C ASP A 80 3.21 6.35 5.18
N GLY A 81 2.09 6.40 4.45
CA GLY A 81 1.12 7.50 4.48
C GLY A 81 1.55 8.82 3.82
N LEU A 82 2.72 8.90 3.15
CA LEU A 82 3.18 10.14 2.47
C LEU A 82 2.63 10.25 1.04
N GLY A 83 1.33 10.47 0.89
CA GLY A 83 0.66 10.65 -0.40
C GLY A 83 1.17 11.86 -1.21
N GLN A 84 0.96 11.82 -2.52
CA GLN A 84 1.39 12.88 -3.45
C GLN A 84 0.74 14.23 -3.11
N SER A 85 -0.55 14.23 -2.75
CA SER A 85 -1.28 15.44 -2.36
C SER A 85 -0.67 16.10 -1.11
N LEU A 86 -0.21 15.30 -0.14
CA LEU A 86 0.44 15.80 1.07
C LEU A 86 1.80 16.43 0.76
N LEU A 87 2.60 15.80 -0.10
CA LEU A 87 3.88 16.37 -0.51
C LEU A 87 3.71 17.68 -1.30
N ASN A 88 2.68 17.75 -2.14
CA ASN A 88 2.32 18.98 -2.86
C ASN A 88 1.92 20.10 -1.90
N ALA A 89 1.09 19.80 -0.89
CA ALA A 89 0.60 20.76 0.08
C ALA A 89 1.67 21.23 1.06
N TYR A 90 2.50 20.32 1.57
CA TYR A 90 3.43 20.58 2.69
C TYR A 90 4.91 20.50 2.33
N GLY A 91 5.26 20.35 1.05
CA GLY A 91 6.64 20.22 0.60
C GLY A 91 7.57 21.40 0.97
N SER A 92 7.04 22.55 1.40
CA SER A 92 7.86 23.63 1.96
C SER A 92 8.60 23.24 3.25
N TYR A 93 8.03 22.33 4.04
CA TYR A 93 8.66 21.76 5.24
C TYR A 93 9.67 20.66 4.90
N ALA A 94 9.59 20.10 3.68
CA ALA A 94 10.54 19.11 3.18
C ALA A 94 11.29 19.59 1.91
N PRO A 95 12.13 20.63 1.99
CA PRO A 95 12.77 21.24 0.82
C PRO A 95 13.73 20.31 0.06
N PHE A 96 14.28 19.27 0.69
CA PHE A 96 15.10 18.26 0.00
C PHE A 96 14.23 17.32 -0.83
N LEU A 97 13.11 16.85 -0.28
CA LEU A 97 12.12 16.06 -1.03
C LEU A 97 11.47 16.87 -2.16
N LYS A 98 11.09 18.13 -1.89
CA LYS A 98 10.47 19.02 -2.88
C LYS A 98 11.37 19.30 -4.08
N LYS A 99 12.69 19.29 -3.90
CA LYS A 99 13.69 19.50 -4.96
C LYS A 99 14.15 18.20 -5.63
N ALA A 100 13.65 17.05 -5.18
CA ALA A 100 13.96 15.75 -5.78
C ALA A 100 13.50 15.70 -7.24
N THR A 101 14.18 14.88 -8.03
CA THR A 101 13.73 14.57 -9.38
C THR A 101 12.44 13.77 -9.31
N GLN A 102 11.37 14.28 -9.92
CA GLN A 102 10.08 13.60 -9.99
C GLN A 102 10.10 12.58 -11.12
N LEU A 103 9.74 11.33 -10.84
CA LEU A 103 9.58 10.26 -11.85
C LEU A 103 8.11 10.00 -12.20
N GLY A 104 7.23 10.93 -11.79
CA GLY A 104 5.78 10.88 -11.94
C GLY A 104 5.09 10.13 -10.78
N PRO A 105 3.89 10.57 -10.35
CA PRO A 105 3.12 9.83 -9.35
C PRO A 105 2.74 8.45 -9.86
N ILE A 106 2.68 7.50 -8.94
CA ILE A 106 2.21 6.13 -9.19
C ILE A 106 0.99 5.85 -8.32
N HIS A 107 0.22 4.82 -8.65
CA HIS A 107 -0.94 4.41 -7.85
C HIS A 107 -0.54 3.49 -6.69
N SER A 108 -1.23 3.63 -5.55
CA SER A 108 -1.26 2.64 -4.49
C SER A 108 -1.95 1.36 -4.93
N ALA A 109 -1.87 0.30 -4.13
CA ALA A 109 -2.82 -0.79 -4.27
C ALA A 109 -4.23 -0.36 -3.81
N ILE A 110 -5.25 -1.16 -4.13
CA ILE A 110 -6.62 -1.03 -3.62
C ILE A 110 -6.98 -2.24 -2.76
N PRO A 111 -7.49 -2.04 -1.52
CA PRO A 111 -7.68 -0.75 -0.82
C PRO A 111 -6.37 0.00 -0.63
N SER A 112 -6.41 1.33 -0.48
CA SER A 112 -5.22 2.18 -0.31
C SER A 112 -4.66 2.06 1.10
N THR A 113 -4.14 0.86 1.40
CA THR A 113 -3.77 0.43 2.75
C THR A 113 -2.43 -0.24 2.79
N THR A 114 -1.72 -0.09 3.92
CA THR A 114 -0.42 -0.71 4.17
C THR A 114 -0.41 -2.20 3.83
N VAL A 115 -1.46 -2.95 4.19
CA VAL A 115 -1.52 -4.41 3.92
C VAL A 115 -1.51 -4.71 2.44
N ALA A 116 -2.37 -4.06 1.65
CA ALA A 116 -2.49 -4.31 0.22
C ALA A 116 -1.25 -3.79 -0.51
N SER A 117 -0.84 -2.56 -0.23
CA SER A 117 0.28 -1.90 -0.90
C SER A 117 1.62 -2.56 -0.57
N LEU A 118 1.95 -2.85 0.69
CA LEU A 118 3.22 -3.52 0.99
C LEU A 118 3.27 -4.94 0.46
N SER A 119 2.15 -5.68 0.48
CA SER A 119 2.09 -7.01 -0.14
C SER A 119 2.28 -6.90 -1.65
N SER A 120 1.61 -5.96 -2.32
CA SER A 120 1.74 -5.74 -3.75
C SER A 120 3.16 -5.35 -4.16
N LEU A 121 3.80 -4.44 -3.41
CA LEU A 121 5.21 -4.09 -3.59
C LEU A 121 6.11 -5.32 -3.48
N GLY A 122 5.89 -6.09 -2.42
CA GLY A 122 6.75 -7.20 -2.07
C GLY A 122 6.60 -8.41 -2.96
N THR A 123 5.42 -8.66 -3.53
CA THR A 123 5.15 -9.80 -4.42
C THR A 123 5.21 -9.43 -5.90
N ALA A 124 5.19 -8.12 -6.20
CA ALA A 124 5.02 -7.57 -7.54
C ALA A 124 3.76 -8.07 -8.24
N THR A 125 2.68 -8.23 -7.48
CA THR A 125 1.39 -8.70 -7.97
C THR A 125 0.26 -7.90 -7.33
N PRO A 126 -0.92 -7.84 -7.94
CA PRO A 126 -2.02 -7.04 -7.41
C PRO A 126 -2.81 -7.78 -6.30
N PRO A 127 -3.64 -7.10 -5.52
CA PRO A 127 -4.44 -7.69 -4.43
C PRO A 127 -5.38 -8.80 -4.84
N GLY A 128 -5.96 -8.74 -6.03
CA GLY A 128 -6.76 -9.82 -6.61
C GLY A 128 -5.96 -11.11 -6.83
N TYR A 129 -4.64 -11.00 -7.01
CA TYR A 129 -3.79 -12.17 -7.18
C TYR A 129 -3.25 -12.71 -5.84
N HIS A 130 -2.75 -11.84 -4.98
CA HIS A 130 -2.12 -12.26 -3.71
C HIS A 130 -3.09 -12.38 -2.52
N GLY A 131 -4.33 -11.90 -2.64
CA GLY A 131 -5.39 -12.07 -1.62
C GLY A 131 -5.26 -11.19 -0.37
N MET A 132 -4.19 -10.42 -0.24
CA MET A 132 -4.02 -9.35 0.78
C MET A 132 -4.78 -8.07 0.37
N ALA A 133 -6.10 -8.00 0.62
CA ALA A 133 -6.97 -6.95 0.06
C ALA A 133 -7.73 -6.12 1.12
N GLY A 134 -7.05 -5.74 2.21
CA GLY A 134 -7.62 -4.93 3.31
C GLY A 134 -6.90 -5.20 4.63
N TYR A 135 -6.91 -4.27 5.59
CA TYR A 135 -6.32 -4.60 6.90
C TYR A 135 -7.21 -5.54 7.71
N GLU A 136 -8.53 -5.51 7.55
CA GLU A 136 -9.45 -6.54 8.03
C GLU A 136 -10.09 -7.26 6.86
N VAL A 137 -10.04 -8.59 6.89
CA VAL A 137 -10.71 -9.45 5.91
C VAL A 137 -11.30 -10.68 6.58
N LYS A 138 -12.33 -11.27 5.98
CA LYS A 138 -12.86 -12.57 6.41
C LYS A 138 -11.80 -13.64 6.18
N ASN A 139 -11.53 -14.46 7.19
CA ASN A 139 -10.82 -15.72 7.05
C ASN A 139 -11.82 -16.78 6.58
N PRO A 140 -11.72 -17.29 5.33
CA PRO A 140 -12.70 -18.23 4.81
C PRO A 140 -12.74 -19.56 5.56
N ALA A 141 -11.64 -19.95 6.21
CA ALA A 141 -11.55 -21.21 6.94
C ALA A 141 -12.27 -21.16 8.30
N THR A 142 -12.34 -19.98 8.94
CA THR A 142 -12.94 -19.81 10.27
C THR A 142 -14.25 -19.01 10.25
N GLY A 143 -14.52 -18.28 9.17
CA GLY A 143 -15.62 -17.34 9.06
C GLY A 143 -15.44 -16.02 9.83
N ALA A 144 -14.34 -15.87 10.58
CA ALA A 144 -14.08 -14.69 11.42
C ALA A 144 -13.31 -13.59 10.67
N VAL A 145 -13.40 -12.35 11.14
CA VAL A 145 -12.51 -11.26 10.69
C VAL A 145 -11.11 -11.48 11.26
N MET A 146 -10.09 -11.31 10.42
CA MET A 146 -8.70 -11.25 10.82
C MET A 146 -8.12 -9.86 10.52
N ASN A 147 -7.50 -9.24 11.52
CA ASN A 147 -6.75 -8.00 11.35
C ASN A 147 -5.29 -8.32 10.95
N GLN A 148 -4.92 -8.01 9.71
CA GLN A 148 -3.65 -8.38 9.10
C GLN A 148 -2.47 -7.48 9.52
N LEU A 149 -2.69 -6.40 10.28
CA LEU A 149 -1.64 -5.50 10.78
C LEU A 149 -1.20 -5.82 12.21
N SER A 150 -2.16 -5.88 13.13
CA SER A 150 -1.89 -5.95 14.57
C SER A 150 -2.53 -7.16 15.26
N GLY A 151 -3.44 -7.85 14.58
CA GLY A 151 -4.21 -8.97 15.11
C GLY A 151 -4.08 -10.23 14.26
N TRP A 152 -2.90 -10.48 13.69
CA TRP A 152 -2.66 -11.66 12.86
C TRP A 152 -2.95 -12.93 13.68
N ASP A 153 -3.82 -13.80 13.16
CA ASP A 153 -4.16 -15.05 13.82
C ASP A 153 -2.95 -15.99 13.79
N LYS A 154 -2.46 -16.39 14.97
CA LYS A 154 -1.29 -17.27 15.10
C LYS A 154 -1.51 -18.67 14.52
N ALA A 155 -2.77 -19.08 14.33
CA ALA A 155 -3.10 -20.34 13.67
C ALA A 155 -3.02 -20.24 12.14
N VAL A 156 -2.98 -19.03 11.58
CA VAL A 156 -2.88 -18.79 10.14
C VAL A 156 -1.41 -18.66 9.76
N ASP A 157 -0.92 -19.64 9.01
CA ASP A 157 0.42 -19.58 8.41
C ASP A 157 0.47 -18.49 7.33
N PRO A 158 1.30 -17.44 7.49
CA PRO A 158 1.42 -16.38 6.49
C PRO A 158 1.90 -16.87 5.11
N HIS A 159 2.65 -17.98 5.05
CA HIS A 159 3.12 -18.57 3.79
C HIS A 159 2.03 -19.32 3.03
N GLN A 160 0.98 -19.78 3.73
CA GLN A 160 -0.21 -20.34 3.09
C GLN A 160 -1.22 -19.26 2.76
N TRP A 161 -1.31 -18.24 3.61
CA TRP A 161 -2.20 -17.11 3.42
C TRP A 161 -1.82 -16.30 2.17
N GLN A 162 -0.52 -16.06 1.97
CA GLN A 162 0.05 -15.51 0.74
C GLN A 162 1.11 -16.51 0.24
N PRO A 163 0.82 -17.31 -0.80
CA PRO A 163 1.71 -18.38 -1.24
C PRO A 163 2.69 -17.98 -2.36
N HIS A 164 2.56 -16.78 -2.94
CA HIS A 164 3.36 -16.40 -4.10
C HIS A 164 4.72 -15.85 -3.66
N PRO A 165 5.82 -16.20 -4.35
CA PRO A 165 7.15 -15.75 -3.97
C PRO A 165 7.27 -14.22 -4.01
N THR A 166 7.94 -13.67 -3.01
CA THR A 166 8.23 -12.23 -2.96
C THR A 166 9.40 -11.87 -3.90
N VAL A 167 9.45 -10.63 -4.38
CA VAL A 167 10.63 -10.04 -5.04
C VAL A 167 11.88 -10.25 -4.19
N PHE A 168 11.77 -10.12 -2.86
CA PHE A 168 12.87 -10.36 -1.94
C PHE A 168 13.41 -11.80 -2.07
N GLU A 169 12.52 -12.80 -2.06
CA GLU A 169 12.89 -14.20 -2.22
C GLU A 169 13.53 -14.48 -3.58
N ARG A 170 12.96 -13.93 -4.65
CA ARG A 170 13.44 -14.16 -6.03
C ARG A 170 14.84 -13.59 -6.27
N TYR A 171 15.20 -12.50 -5.60
CA TYR A 171 16.48 -11.81 -5.82
C TYR A 171 17.56 -12.13 -4.76
N GLN A 172 17.23 -12.70 -3.60
CA GLN A 172 18.19 -12.88 -2.49
C GLN A 172 19.40 -13.78 -2.81
N ASN A 173 19.27 -14.69 -3.78
CA ASN A 173 20.37 -15.57 -4.19
C ASN A 173 21.33 -14.89 -5.19
N HIS A 174 21.00 -13.70 -5.65
CA HIS A 174 21.73 -12.98 -6.70
C HIS A 174 22.22 -11.60 -6.24
N LEU A 175 21.46 -10.94 -5.36
CA LEU A 175 21.73 -9.61 -4.82
C LEU A 175 21.83 -9.67 -3.29
N ASP A 176 22.52 -8.72 -2.67
CA ASP A 176 22.37 -8.49 -1.22
C ASP A 176 21.03 -7.79 -0.98
N VAL A 177 20.00 -8.60 -0.72
CA VAL A 177 18.64 -8.12 -0.42
C VAL A 177 18.51 -7.88 1.08
N ALA A 178 18.08 -6.68 1.46
CA ALA A 178 17.89 -6.34 2.86
C ALA A 178 16.68 -5.43 3.11
N THR A 179 15.98 -5.71 4.19
CA THR A 179 14.96 -4.84 4.78
C THR A 179 15.54 -4.13 5.99
N VAL A 180 15.46 -2.80 6.02
CA VAL A 180 15.87 -1.97 7.17
C VAL A 180 14.61 -1.37 7.79
N SER A 181 14.24 -1.84 8.97
CA SER A 181 12.98 -1.43 9.63
C SER A 181 13.02 -1.66 11.15
N LEU A 182 11.93 -1.32 11.84
CA LEU A 182 11.77 -1.52 13.27
C LEU A 182 11.73 -3.02 13.60
N SER A 183 12.32 -3.41 14.74
CA SER A 183 12.34 -4.81 15.18
C SER A 183 10.96 -5.43 15.37
N LYS A 184 9.96 -4.63 15.76
CA LYS A 184 8.57 -5.08 15.97
C LYS A 184 7.90 -5.65 14.71
N TYR A 185 8.42 -5.35 13.51
CA TYR A 185 7.88 -5.87 12.25
C TYR A 185 8.53 -7.19 11.80
N ALA A 186 9.71 -7.51 12.33
CA ALA A 186 10.40 -8.75 11.98
C ALA A 186 9.58 -9.98 12.41
N GLY A 187 9.35 -10.91 11.49
CA GLY A 187 8.58 -12.13 11.75
C GLY A 187 7.08 -11.91 12.01
N THR A 188 6.56 -10.70 11.76
CA THR A 188 5.10 -10.46 11.80
C THR A 188 4.42 -11.14 10.62
N GLY A 189 3.16 -11.53 10.78
CA GLY A 189 2.42 -12.22 9.71
C GLY A 189 2.38 -11.44 8.40
N LEU A 190 2.18 -10.11 8.43
CA LEU A 190 2.27 -9.27 7.22
C LEU A 190 3.67 -9.28 6.60
N SER A 191 4.73 -9.16 7.40
CA SER A 191 6.09 -9.18 6.86
C SER A 191 6.44 -10.53 6.26
N GLU A 192 6.03 -11.64 6.89
CA GLU A 192 6.21 -12.98 6.35
C GLU A 192 5.35 -13.23 5.09
N ALA A 193 4.13 -12.70 5.04
CA ALA A 193 3.23 -12.87 3.91
C ALA A 193 3.66 -12.02 2.70
N GLY A 194 4.04 -10.75 2.90
CA GLY A 194 4.26 -9.81 1.80
C GLY A 194 5.73 -9.52 1.49
N LEU A 195 6.63 -9.60 2.49
CA LEU A 195 7.98 -9.02 2.42
C LEU A 195 9.10 -10.00 2.81
N ARG A 196 8.80 -11.30 2.96
CA ARG A 196 9.77 -12.32 3.39
C ARG A 196 10.92 -12.47 2.41
N GLY A 197 12.07 -12.91 2.89
CA GLY A 197 13.29 -13.09 2.10
C GLY A 197 14.33 -12.00 2.34
N GLY A 198 15.59 -12.30 2.02
CA GLY A 198 16.71 -11.41 2.33
C GLY A 198 16.95 -11.25 3.85
N ARG A 199 17.79 -10.28 4.22
CA ARG A 199 18.15 -10.02 5.61
C ARG A 199 17.26 -8.94 6.23
N PHE A 200 16.76 -9.18 7.44
CA PHE A 200 16.13 -8.12 8.23
C PHE A 200 17.16 -7.42 9.12
N VAL A 201 17.28 -6.10 8.98
CA VAL A 201 18.20 -5.25 9.73
C VAL A 201 17.39 -4.33 10.65
N HIS A 202 17.47 -4.61 11.94
CA HIS A 202 16.75 -3.86 12.96
C HIS A 202 17.37 -2.47 13.16
N ALA A 203 16.55 -1.44 13.03
CA ALA A 203 16.98 -0.06 13.19
C ALA A 203 15.82 0.80 13.71
N ALA A 204 16.00 1.43 14.87
CA ALA A 204 15.00 2.31 15.47
C ALA A 204 15.34 3.80 15.26
N GLY A 205 14.34 4.60 14.90
CA GLY A 205 14.51 6.02 14.63
C GLY A 205 15.21 6.32 13.30
N TYR A 206 15.21 7.60 12.91
CA TYR A 206 15.77 8.03 11.63
C TYR A 206 17.28 7.81 11.53
N ALA A 207 18.05 8.20 12.55
CA ALA A 207 19.51 8.14 12.52
C ALA A 207 20.08 6.71 12.39
N ALA A 208 19.49 5.73 13.08
CA ALA A 208 19.94 4.34 12.99
C ALA A 208 19.60 3.74 11.62
N ARG A 209 18.38 3.98 11.12
CA ARG A 209 17.93 3.52 9.80
C ARG A 209 18.79 4.09 8.67
N THR A 210 19.06 5.39 8.68
CA THR A 210 19.95 6.01 7.68
C THR A 210 21.38 5.47 7.77
N THR A 211 21.88 5.24 9.00
CA THR A 211 23.23 4.73 9.21
C THR A 211 23.41 3.31 8.72
N LEU A 212 22.47 2.43 9.05
CA LEU A 212 22.54 1.03 8.67
C LEU A 212 22.28 0.85 7.17
N ALA A 213 21.29 1.54 6.60
CA ALA A 213 21.07 1.54 5.16
C ALA A 213 22.33 2.01 4.40
N ALA A 214 22.94 3.13 4.81
CA ALA A 214 24.18 3.59 4.21
C ALA A 214 25.33 2.58 4.35
N SER A 215 25.45 1.90 5.50
CA SER A 215 26.48 0.88 5.71
C SER A 215 26.33 -0.30 4.75
N LEU A 216 25.10 -0.75 4.49
CA LEU A 216 24.82 -1.85 3.55
C LEU A 216 25.17 -1.44 2.11
N LEU A 217 24.76 -0.23 1.72
CA LEU A 217 24.88 0.28 0.36
C LEU A 217 26.27 0.81 0.00
N ASN A 218 27.16 0.98 0.98
CA ASN A 218 28.58 1.27 0.74
C ASN A 218 29.39 0.02 0.35
N SER A 219 28.78 -1.17 0.37
CA SER A 219 29.43 -2.39 -0.09
C SER A 219 29.60 -2.40 -1.62
N ARG A 220 30.58 -3.16 -2.12
CA ARG A 220 30.75 -3.38 -3.57
C ARG A 220 29.81 -4.44 -4.15
N LYS A 221 29.01 -5.11 -3.30
CA LYS A 221 28.05 -6.13 -3.75
C LYS A 221 26.79 -5.42 -4.25
N PRO A 222 26.29 -5.77 -5.45
CA PRO A 222 24.98 -5.30 -5.90
C PRO A 222 23.92 -5.59 -4.85
N SER A 223 23.17 -4.56 -4.46
CA SER A 223 22.25 -4.62 -3.34
C SER A 223 20.87 -4.09 -3.70
N LEU A 224 19.83 -4.72 -3.17
CA LEU A 224 18.45 -4.26 -3.26
C LEU A 224 17.93 -4.05 -1.83
N VAL A 225 17.90 -2.78 -1.39
CA VAL A 225 17.57 -2.42 -0.02
C VAL A 225 16.20 -1.77 0.03
N TYR A 226 15.31 -2.34 0.85
CA TYR A 226 14.03 -1.75 1.24
C TYR A 226 14.17 -1.09 2.61
N LEU A 227 13.90 0.22 2.70
CA LEU A 227 13.99 1.00 3.93
C LEU A 227 12.60 1.56 4.26
N TYR A 228 12.07 1.23 5.44
CA TYR A 228 10.71 1.59 5.84
C TYR A 228 10.66 2.62 6.98
N TRP A 229 9.82 3.64 6.80
CA TRP A 229 9.44 4.66 7.78
C TRP A 229 7.93 4.71 7.95
N GLY A 230 7.45 4.40 9.15
CA GLY A 230 6.02 4.41 9.50
C GLY A 230 5.60 5.63 10.33
N GLU A 231 6.52 6.55 10.61
CA GLU A 231 6.30 7.64 11.55
C GLU A 231 5.36 8.74 11.02
N ILE A 232 5.35 8.98 9.70
CA ILE A 232 4.46 9.94 9.03
C ILE A 232 3.01 9.49 9.17
N ASP A 233 2.72 8.26 8.78
CA ASP A 233 1.41 7.61 8.95
C ASP A 233 0.93 7.63 10.40
N GLN A 234 1.73 7.09 11.33
CA GLN A 234 1.38 7.03 12.76
C GLN A 234 1.02 8.39 13.34
N THR A 235 1.74 9.44 12.93
CA THR A 235 1.50 10.81 13.38
C THR A 235 0.27 11.41 12.70
N GLY A 236 0.03 11.09 11.43
CA GLY A 236 -1.16 11.48 10.67
C GLY A 236 -2.43 10.90 11.27
N HIS A 237 -2.46 9.60 11.56
CA HIS A 237 -3.56 8.97 12.27
C HIS A 237 -3.84 9.61 13.62
N LYS A 238 -2.80 9.94 14.40
CA LYS A 238 -2.98 10.43 15.77
C LYS A 238 -3.37 11.91 15.84
N PHE A 239 -2.78 12.76 15.00
CA PHE A 239 -2.87 14.22 15.14
C PHE A 239 -3.43 14.92 13.90
N GLY A 240 -3.53 14.23 12.76
CA GLY A 240 -3.92 14.80 11.48
C GLY A 240 -2.72 15.29 10.68
N THR A 241 -2.86 15.26 9.36
CA THR A 241 -1.85 15.62 8.35
C THR A 241 -1.51 17.11 8.31
N ARG A 242 -2.25 17.94 9.05
CA ARG A 242 -2.03 19.40 9.15
C ARG A 242 -1.43 19.84 10.48
N SER A 243 -1.21 18.91 11.40
CA SER A 243 -0.75 19.20 12.76
C SER A 243 0.73 19.56 12.82
N ASP A 244 1.13 20.36 13.81
CA ASP A 244 2.55 20.69 14.04
C ASP A 244 3.38 19.41 14.23
N GLN A 245 2.84 18.40 14.93
CA GLN A 245 3.48 17.11 15.13
C GLN A 245 3.76 16.39 13.80
N TRP A 246 2.81 16.42 12.86
CA TRP A 246 3.00 15.80 11.55
C TRP A 246 4.01 16.58 10.71
N LEU A 247 3.99 17.92 10.77
CA LEU A 247 4.96 18.77 10.08
C LEU A 247 6.38 18.56 10.62
N GLU A 248 6.56 18.44 11.93
CA GLU A 248 7.84 18.10 12.56
C GLU A 248 8.37 16.75 12.07
N GLN A 249 7.52 15.72 11.95
CA GLN A 249 7.95 14.43 11.38
C GLN A 249 8.36 14.53 9.92
N LEU A 250 7.69 15.37 9.13
CA LEU A 250 8.06 15.62 7.75
C LEU A 250 9.44 16.31 7.65
N GLU A 251 9.74 17.25 8.54
CA GLU A 251 11.06 17.90 8.63
C GLU A 251 12.16 16.90 9.02
N GLU A 252 11.92 16.06 10.01
CA GLU A 252 12.84 15.01 10.46
C GLU A 252 13.13 13.99 9.34
N LEU A 253 12.10 13.51 8.65
CA LEU A 253 12.24 12.64 7.48
C LEU A 253 13.10 13.31 6.39
N ASN A 254 12.83 14.58 6.10
CA ASN A 254 13.56 15.36 5.10
C ASN A 254 15.06 15.48 5.45
N LEU A 255 15.39 15.74 6.72
CA LEU A 255 16.77 15.78 7.20
C LEU A 255 17.44 14.40 7.14
N ALA A 256 16.72 13.35 7.51
CA ALA A 256 17.20 11.97 7.48
C ALA A 256 17.53 11.53 6.04
N LEU A 257 16.64 11.80 5.09
CA LEU A 257 16.85 11.50 3.67
C LEU A 257 18.02 12.29 3.08
N LYS A 258 18.15 13.57 3.43
CA LYS A 258 19.32 14.38 3.05
C LYS A 258 20.63 13.81 3.60
N SER A 259 20.61 13.33 4.85
CA SER A 259 21.77 12.69 5.47
C SER A 259 22.11 11.36 4.79
N LEU A 260 21.12 10.52 4.51
CA LEU A 260 21.29 9.26 3.80
C LEU A 260 21.88 9.49 2.41
N ALA A 261 21.27 10.36 1.61
CA ALA A 261 21.69 10.63 0.25
C ALA A 261 23.17 11.08 0.13
N ARG A 262 23.64 11.93 1.05
CA ARG A 262 25.05 12.36 1.15
C ARG A 262 26.05 11.26 1.53
N ARG A 263 25.57 10.15 2.10
CA ARG A 263 26.40 9.03 2.55
C ARG A 263 26.41 7.87 1.55
N LEU A 264 25.54 7.93 0.54
CA LEU A 264 25.41 6.89 -0.46
C LEU A 264 26.35 7.18 -1.64
N PRO A 265 27.07 6.16 -2.14
CA PRO A 265 27.88 6.30 -3.34
C PRO A 265 27.05 6.68 -4.58
N PRO A 266 27.67 7.30 -5.61
CA PRO A 266 26.99 7.69 -6.85
C PRO A 266 26.47 6.52 -7.72
N HIS A 267 26.80 5.27 -7.38
CA HIS A 267 26.30 4.06 -8.04
C HIS A 267 25.06 3.47 -7.36
N VAL A 268 24.56 4.13 -6.30
CA VAL A 268 23.32 3.77 -5.62
C VAL A 268 22.20 4.66 -6.11
N LEU A 269 21.12 4.06 -6.61
CA LEU A 269 19.87 4.74 -6.90
C LEU A 269 19.07 4.84 -5.59
N LEU A 270 18.75 6.06 -5.16
CA LEU A 270 17.91 6.31 -3.98
C LEU A 270 16.53 6.77 -4.44
N LEU A 271 15.53 5.90 -4.24
CA LEU A 271 14.13 6.18 -4.56
C LEU A 271 13.32 6.38 -3.29
N VAL A 272 12.32 7.27 -3.35
CA VAL A 272 11.35 7.47 -2.26
C VAL A 272 9.95 7.35 -2.83
N THR A 273 9.10 6.57 -2.16
CA THR A 273 7.67 6.45 -2.44
C THR A 273 6.87 6.27 -1.15
N ALA A 274 5.56 6.08 -1.28
CA ALA A 274 4.64 5.76 -0.20
C ALA A 274 3.73 4.59 -0.61
N ASP A 275 3.07 3.99 0.36
CA ASP A 275 2.09 2.91 0.18
C ASP A 275 0.67 3.44 -0.03
N HIS A 276 0.35 4.59 0.57
CA HIS A 276 -0.86 5.36 0.37
C HIS A 276 -0.65 6.83 0.79
N GLY A 277 -1.68 7.64 0.58
CA GLY A 277 -1.84 8.95 1.20
C GLY A 277 -2.72 8.91 2.44
N MET A 278 -3.28 10.07 2.80
CA MET A 278 -4.05 10.22 4.05
C MET A 278 -4.98 11.43 3.93
N VAL A 279 -6.17 11.33 4.51
CA VAL A 279 -7.14 12.41 4.64
C VAL A 279 -7.54 12.60 6.10
N ASP A 280 -7.75 13.85 6.54
CA ASP A 280 -8.19 14.14 7.90
C ASP A 280 -9.73 14.10 7.98
N ILE A 281 -10.26 13.37 8.96
CA ILE A 281 -11.70 13.21 9.18
C ILE A 281 -12.11 13.96 10.46
N ALA A 282 -13.05 14.89 10.35
CA ALA A 282 -13.59 15.62 11.49
C ALA A 282 -14.31 14.67 12.47
N PRO A 283 -14.30 14.93 13.80
CA PRO A 283 -14.92 14.05 14.79
C PRO A 283 -16.38 13.66 14.50
N GLU A 284 -17.18 14.60 14.00
CA GLU A 284 -18.59 14.41 13.61
C GLU A 284 -18.77 13.48 12.40
N ASN A 285 -17.73 13.30 11.59
CA ASN A 285 -17.72 12.47 10.39
C ASN A 285 -17.09 11.08 10.63
N ARG A 286 -16.78 10.74 11.89
CA ARG A 286 -16.34 9.41 12.31
C ARG A 286 -17.54 8.68 12.88
N ILE A 287 -18.24 7.98 11.99
CA ILE A 287 -19.61 7.55 12.20
C ILE A 287 -19.64 6.09 12.65
N ASP A 288 -20.31 5.82 13.75
CA ASP A 288 -20.68 4.46 14.16
C ASP A 288 -22.02 4.08 13.50
N TYR A 289 -21.99 3.14 12.56
CA TYR A 289 -23.21 2.63 11.91
C TYR A 289 -23.75 1.36 12.60
N SER A 290 -23.08 0.85 13.63
CA SER A 290 -23.38 -0.47 14.19
C SER A 290 -24.76 -0.61 14.85
N GLY A 291 -25.38 0.53 15.21
CA GLY A 291 -26.73 0.59 15.75
C GLY A 291 -27.84 0.53 14.70
N ASP A 292 -27.52 0.69 13.41
CA ASP A 292 -28.51 0.68 12.33
C ASP A 292 -28.83 -0.75 11.90
N THR A 293 -29.82 -1.36 12.56
CA THR A 293 -30.24 -2.73 12.27
C THR A 293 -30.86 -2.90 10.89
N ALA A 294 -31.43 -1.83 10.31
CA ALA A 294 -32.02 -1.88 8.99
C ALA A 294 -30.94 -1.87 7.90
N LEU A 295 -29.90 -1.05 8.07
CA LEU A 295 -28.71 -1.04 7.22
C LEU A 295 -27.96 -2.39 7.27
N LEU A 296 -27.90 -3.01 8.44
CA LEU A 296 -27.21 -4.28 8.68
C LEU A 296 -28.04 -5.53 8.39
N ASP A 297 -29.29 -5.39 7.93
CA ASP A 297 -30.07 -6.56 7.51
C ASP A 297 -29.36 -7.31 6.36
N ASN A 298 -29.46 -8.64 6.33
CA ASN A 298 -28.67 -9.53 5.47
C ASN A 298 -27.12 -9.44 5.58
N ILE A 299 -26.54 -8.59 6.43
CA ILE A 299 -25.08 -8.53 6.63
C ILE A 299 -24.65 -9.57 7.68
N GLU A 300 -23.80 -10.53 7.28
CA GLU A 300 -23.18 -11.52 8.17
C GLU A 300 -22.03 -10.89 8.96
N LEU A 301 -21.17 -10.17 8.25
CA LEU A 301 -19.90 -9.66 8.75
C LEU A 301 -19.57 -8.32 8.08
N THR A 302 -18.83 -7.48 8.78
CA THR A 302 -18.19 -6.29 8.23
C THR A 302 -16.68 -6.37 8.44
N ALA A 303 -15.91 -5.98 7.44
CA ALA A 303 -14.45 -5.89 7.52
C ALA A 303 -13.96 -4.72 6.65
N GLY A 304 -12.71 -4.77 6.21
CA GLY A 304 -12.08 -3.75 5.39
C GLY A 304 -11.50 -2.65 6.27
N GLU A 305 -11.82 -1.42 5.93
CA GLU A 305 -11.28 -0.22 6.56
C GLU A 305 -12.42 0.77 6.78
N PRO A 306 -12.28 1.76 7.70
CA PRO A 306 -13.35 2.72 7.94
C PRO A 306 -13.67 3.56 6.69
N ARG A 307 -12.71 3.69 5.77
CA ARG A 307 -12.89 4.39 4.49
C ARG A 307 -13.21 3.46 3.31
N MET A 308 -13.11 2.14 3.48
CA MET A 308 -13.54 1.15 2.49
C MET A 308 -14.09 -0.08 3.21
N VAL A 309 -15.37 0.00 3.56
CA VAL A 309 -16.06 -1.06 4.29
C VAL A 309 -16.34 -2.21 3.33
N GLN A 310 -15.99 -3.42 3.77
CA GLN A 310 -16.32 -4.66 3.08
C GLN A 310 -17.47 -5.35 3.82
N LEU A 311 -18.56 -5.61 3.11
CA LEU A 311 -19.76 -6.25 3.65
C LEU A 311 -19.85 -7.68 3.12
N TYR A 312 -20.08 -8.63 4.02
CA TYR A 312 -20.28 -10.04 3.66
C TYR A 312 -21.74 -10.40 3.92
N LEU A 313 -22.41 -10.98 2.91
CA LEU A 313 -23.85 -11.24 2.96
C LEU A 313 -24.16 -12.63 3.55
N LYS A 314 -25.31 -12.76 4.22
CA LYS A 314 -25.84 -14.06 4.67
C LYS A 314 -26.49 -14.81 3.51
N ASP A 315 -27.36 -14.13 2.77
CA ASP A 315 -27.93 -14.59 1.51
C ASP A 315 -27.29 -13.82 0.35
N THR A 316 -26.55 -14.53 -0.48
CA THR A 316 -25.83 -14.00 -1.65
C THR A 316 -26.64 -14.11 -2.95
N SER A 317 -27.93 -14.46 -2.88
CA SER A 317 -28.83 -14.45 -4.04
C SER A 317 -28.86 -13.07 -4.70
N ALA A 318 -29.06 -13.03 -6.02
CA ALA A 318 -29.03 -11.78 -6.78
C ALA A 318 -30.03 -10.74 -6.23
N SER A 319 -31.22 -11.16 -5.83
CA SER A 319 -32.22 -10.27 -5.21
C SER A 319 -31.75 -9.73 -3.86
N ALA A 320 -31.28 -10.59 -2.96
CA ALA A 320 -30.84 -10.17 -1.63
C ALA A 320 -29.61 -9.26 -1.67
N ARG A 321 -28.72 -9.46 -2.66
CA ARG A 321 -27.59 -8.58 -2.94
C ARG A 321 -28.04 -7.21 -3.43
N GLN A 322 -28.98 -7.16 -4.38
CA GLN A 322 -29.52 -5.89 -4.88
C GLN A 322 -30.25 -5.09 -3.78
N ASP A 323 -30.99 -5.76 -2.90
CA ASP A 323 -31.64 -5.12 -1.75
C ASP A 323 -30.62 -4.56 -0.74
N ALA A 324 -29.49 -5.25 -0.53
CA ALA A 324 -28.41 -4.75 0.31
C ALA A 324 -27.67 -3.57 -0.33
N LEU A 325 -27.36 -3.63 -1.63
CA LEU A 325 -26.78 -2.52 -2.39
C LEU A 325 -27.66 -1.28 -2.30
N GLY A 326 -28.96 -1.42 -2.57
CA GLY A 326 -29.93 -0.34 -2.50
C GLY A 326 -29.96 0.33 -1.12
N ARG A 327 -30.00 -0.45 -0.03
CA ARG A 327 -30.00 0.10 1.34
C ARG A 327 -28.74 0.90 1.66
N TRP A 328 -27.57 0.40 1.27
CA TRP A 328 -26.30 1.11 1.51
C TRP A 328 -26.16 2.33 0.59
N ALA A 329 -26.64 2.25 -0.64
CA ALA A 329 -26.72 3.36 -1.58
C ALA A 329 -27.67 4.46 -1.09
N ASP A 330 -28.86 4.12 -0.59
CA ASP A 330 -29.82 5.08 -0.04
C ASP A 330 -29.25 5.79 1.19
N ALA A 331 -28.50 5.07 2.04
CA ALA A 331 -27.91 5.64 3.24
C ALA A 331 -26.66 6.49 2.98
N TRP A 332 -25.81 6.08 2.03
CA TRP A 332 -24.45 6.62 1.89
C TRP A 332 -24.05 7.06 0.48
N GLY A 333 -24.87 6.84 -0.55
CA GLY A 333 -24.52 7.09 -1.96
C GLY A 333 -24.12 8.53 -2.31
N ASP A 334 -24.54 9.50 -1.49
CA ASP A 334 -24.12 10.90 -1.60
C ASP A 334 -22.68 11.13 -1.13
N GLN A 335 -22.16 10.29 -0.23
CA GLN A 335 -20.87 10.46 0.45
C GLN A 335 -19.87 9.32 0.21
N ALA A 336 -20.34 8.19 -0.30
CA ALA A 336 -19.56 6.99 -0.56
C ALA A 336 -20.00 6.38 -1.89
N TRP A 337 -19.07 5.70 -2.54
CA TRP A 337 -19.40 4.83 -3.64
C TRP A 337 -19.78 3.44 -3.12
N VAL A 338 -20.81 2.84 -3.70
CA VAL A 338 -21.35 1.53 -3.30
C VAL A 338 -21.39 0.59 -4.51
N PHE A 339 -20.79 -0.61 -4.38
CA PHE A 339 -20.61 -1.54 -5.50
C PHE A 339 -20.82 -2.99 -5.13
N ASP A 340 -21.19 -3.79 -6.12
CA ASP A 340 -20.89 -5.21 -6.11
C ASP A 340 -19.39 -5.40 -6.38
N SER A 341 -18.70 -6.16 -5.53
CA SER A 341 -17.27 -6.39 -5.69
C SER A 341 -16.92 -7.07 -7.01
N GLU A 342 -17.84 -7.82 -7.61
CA GLU A 342 -17.67 -8.43 -8.94
C GLU A 342 -17.43 -7.38 -10.03
N GLU A 343 -18.09 -6.22 -9.97
CA GLU A 343 -17.90 -5.12 -10.91
C GLU A 343 -16.48 -4.53 -10.80
N LEU A 344 -15.96 -4.44 -9.57
CA LEU A 344 -14.60 -3.97 -9.31
C LEU A 344 -13.54 -4.99 -9.75
N PHE A 345 -13.83 -6.30 -9.65
CA PHE A 345 -12.97 -7.34 -10.21
C PHE A 345 -12.89 -7.21 -11.73
N GLU A 346 -14.03 -7.16 -12.42
CA GLU A 346 -14.09 -7.06 -13.88
C GLU A 346 -13.43 -5.79 -14.42
N ALA A 347 -13.59 -4.67 -13.72
CA ALA A 347 -12.95 -3.40 -14.08
C ALA A 347 -11.47 -3.29 -13.69
N GLY A 348 -10.90 -4.29 -13.00
CA GLY A 348 -9.47 -4.37 -12.71
C GLY A 348 -9.00 -3.56 -11.50
N TYR A 349 -9.91 -3.13 -10.60
CA TYR A 349 -9.54 -2.37 -9.39
C TYR A 349 -8.66 -3.15 -8.43
N PHE A 350 -8.84 -4.47 -8.39
CA PHE A 350 -8.00 -5.40 -7.63
C PHE A 350 -6.89 -6.02 -8.50
N GLY A 351 -6.72 -5.56 -9.75
CA GLY A 351 -5.84 -6.15 -10.76
C GLY A 351 -6.27 -7.55 -11.22
N GLN A 352 -5.53 -8.10 -12.19
CA GLN A 352 -5.85 -9.38 -12.83
C GLN A 352 -4.64 -10.34 -12.83
N PRO A 353 -4.88 -11.67 -12.74
CA PRO A 353 -6.16 -12.31 -12.51
C PRO A 353 -6.61 -12.23 -11.05
N VAL A 354 -7.93 -12.25 -10.81
CA VAL A 354 -8.50 -12.36 -9.45
C VAL A 354 -8.66 -13.84 -9.07
N THR A 355 -7.90 -14.29 -8.08
CA THR A 355 -7.90 -15.67 -7.58
C THR A 355 -9.13 -15.99 -6.73
N ASP A 356 -9.51 -17.27 -6.66
CA ASP A 356 -10.60 -17.73 -5.80
C ASP A 356 -10.37 -17.38 -4.32
N GLU A 357 -9.12 -17.42 -3.85
CA GLU A 357 -8.80 -17.02 -2.48
C GLU A 357 -9.02 -15.52 -2.24
N ALA A 358 -8.64 -14.66 -3.18
CA ALA A 358 -8.93 -13.24 -3.09
C ALA A 358 -10.44 -12.99 -3.06
N ARG A 359 -11.20 -13.65 -3.95
CA ARG A 359 -12.68 -13.55 -4.00
C ARG A 359 -13.34 -13.97 -2.69
N ARG A 360 -12.81 -15.00 -2.01
CA ARG A 360 -13.35 -15.45 -0.71
C ARG A 360 -13.02 -14.53 0.46
N ARG A 361 -11.96 -13.71 0.34
CA ARG A 361 -11.51 -12.78 1.40
C ARG A 361 -12.10 -11.40 1.24
N ILE A 362 -12.32 -10.95 0.00
CA ILE A 362 -12.93 -9.65 -0.30
C ILE A 362 -14.44 -9.74 -0.07
N GLY A 363 -15.02 -8.70 0.54
CA GLY A 363 -16.46 -8.62 0.79
C GLY A 363 -17.30 -8.71 -0.48
N ASP A 364 -18.57 -9.07 -0.33
CA ASP A 364 -19.54 -9.12 -1.42
C ASP A 364 -19.89 -7.73 -1.96
N ILE A 365 -20.02 -6.76 -1.05
CA ILE A 365 -20.30 -5.35 -1.36
C ILE A 365 -19.18 -4.49 -0.77
N ILE A 366 -18.74 -3.50 -1.54
CA ILE A 366 -17.75 -2.51 -1.11
C ILE A 366 -18.42 -1.15 -1.00
N VAL A 367 -18.18 -0.47 0.13
CA VAL A 367 -18.61 0.90 0.41
C VAL A 367 -17.36 1.75 0.64
N ALA A 368 -16.96 2.51 -0.38
CA ALA A 368 -15.74 3.31 -0.39
C ALA A 368 -16.07 4.79 -0.18
N ALA A 369 -15.58 5.40 0.89
CA ALA A 369 -15.84 6.81 1.23
C ALA A 369 -15.29 7.74 0.15
N ARG A 370 -16.16 8.53 -0.48
CA ARG A 370 -15.80 9.58 -1.44
C ARG A 370 -15.49 10.89 -0.72
N GLU A 371 -16.31 11.20 0.27
CA GLU A 371 -16.19 12.38 1.11
C GLU A 371 -15.29 12.12 2.34
N PRO A 372 -14.87 13.14 3.10
CA PRO A 372 -14.09 12.98 4.32
C PRO A 372 -14.96 12.46 5.48
N ILE A 373 -15.45 11.23 5.33
CA ILE A 373 -16.12 10.41 6.34
C ILE A 373 -15.32 9.12 6.63
N ALA A 374 -15.58 8.53 7.79
CA ALA A 374 -15.10 7.21 8.16
C ALA A 374 -16.23 6.43 8.85
N LEU A 375 -16.53 5.24 8.36
CA LEU A 375 -17.65 4.40 8.74
C LEU A 375 -17.13 3.24 9.61
N TYR A 376 -17.58 3.17 10.85
CA TYR A 376 -17.14 2.19 11.84
C TYR A 376 -18.26 1.24 12.24
N ASP A 377 -17.94 -0.04 12.34
CA ASP A 377 -18.73 -1.02 13.07
C ASP A 377 -18.21 -1.19 14.50
N MET A 378 -18.77 -0.43 15.45
CA MET A 378 -18.30 -0.45 16.84
C MET A 378 -18.62 -1.75 17.60
N ARG A 379 -19.25 -2.76 16.96
CA ARG A 379 -19.31 -4.13 17.51
C ARG A 379 -17.95 -4.82 17.52
N HIS A 380 -17.04 -4.37 16.64
CA HIS A 380 -15.72 -4.98 16.43
C HIS A 380 -14.57 -4.02 16.76
N TYR A 381 -14.78 -2.71 16.62
CA TYR A 381 -13.80 -1.70 16.99
C TYR A 381 -13.84 -1.32 18.47
N LYS A 382 -12.68 -0.99 19.02
CA LYS A 382 -12.60 -0.36 20.35
C LYS A 382 -12.95 1.14 20.23
N PRO A 383 -13.54 1.77 21.27
CA PRO A 383 -13.88 3.20 21.25
C PRO A 383 -12.75 4.15 20.83
N GLN A 384 -11.50 3.77 21.06
CA GLN A 384 -10.32 4.55 20.65
C GLN A 384 -10.17 4.68 19.13
N ALA A 385 -10.76 3.78 18.32
CA ALA A 385 -10.71 3.86 16.86
C ALA A 385 -11.30 5.18 16.34
N LEU A 386 -12.38 5.67 16.97
CA LEU A 386 -13.01 6.96 16.65
C LEU A 386 -12.15 8.19 16.96
N GLN A 387 -11.01 8.01 17.65
CA GLN A 387 -10.08 9.11 17.94
C GLN A 387 -9.07 9.35 16.82
N MET A 388 -8.95 8.43 15.85
CA MET A 388 -8.03 8.57 14.72
C MET A 388 -8.48 9.73 13.80
N VAL A 389 -7.60 10.72 13.63
CA VAL A 389 -7.82 11.93 12.84
C VAL A 389 -7.58 11.67 11.36
N GLY A 390 -6.35 11.29 11.01
CA GLY A 390 -6.03 10.83 9.67
C GLY A 390 -6.65 9.46 9.41
N GLN A 391 -7.18 9.27 8.21
CA GLN A 391 -7.67 8.00 7.70
C GLN A 391 -7.22 7.81 6.25
N HIS A 392 -7.14 6.56 5.82
CA HIS A 392 -6.90 6.17 4.44
C HIS A 392 -7.68 4.87 4.13
N GLY A 393 -7.60 4.38 2.89
CA GLY A 393 -8.18 3.11 2.49
C GLY A 393 -9.17 3.18 1.31
N SER A 394 -9.69 4.37 1.00
CA SER A 394 -10.63 4.55 -0.11
C SER A 394 -9.94 4.75 -1.47
N LEU A 395 -10.75 5.08 -2.48
CA LEU A 395 -10.36 5.29 -3.88
C LEU A 395 -9.95 6.74 -4.19
N THR A 396 -10.04 7.68 -3.24
CA THR A 396 -9.76 9.10 -3.52
C THR A 396 -8.33 9.30 -4.01
N LEU A 397 -8.09 10.35 -4.81
CA LEU A 397 -6.75 10.62 -5.34
C LEU A 397 -5.76 10.99 -4.22
N GLU A 398 -6.26 11.63 -3.16
CA GLU A 398 -5.51 11.96 -1.95
C GLU A 398 -4.96 10.73 -1.24
N GLU A 399 -5.65 9.60 -1.34
CA GLU A 399 -5.25 8.33 -0.73
C GLU A 399 -4.46 7.44 -1.72
N THR A 400 -4.81 7.46 -3.01
CA THR A 400 -4.29 6.51 -3.99
C THR A 400 -3.08 6.98 -4.78
N GLN A 401 -2.84 8.29 -4.90
CA GLN A 401 -1.63 8.79 -5.59
C GLN A 401 -0.47 8.94 -4.62
N VAL A 402 0.63 8.23 -4.91
CA VAL A 402 1.86 8.26 -4.12
C VAL A 402 3.03 8.78 -4.96
N PRO A 403 3.99 9.50 -4.35
CA PRO A 403 5.10 10.06 -5.11
C PRO A 403 6.08 8.98 -5.54
N LEU A 404 6.78 9.19 -6.66
CA LEU A 404 8.00 8.45 -6.99
C LEU A 404 9.13 9.46 -7.23
N LEU A 405 10.03 9.54 -6.27
CA LEU A 405 11.10 10.53 -6.24
C LEU A 405 12.45 9.85 -6.40
N MET A 406 13.34 10.47 -7.17
CA MET A 406 14.77 10.14 -7.15
C MET A 406 15.54 11.23 -6.41
N LEU A 407 16.30 10.80 -5.40
CA LEU A 407 17.18 11.67 -4.63
C LEU A 407 18.62 11.59 -5.15
N PRO A 408 19.33 12.73 -5.24
CA PRO A 408 20.72 12.73 -5.71
C PRO A 408 21.65 12.09 -4.65
N THR A 409 22.48 11.13 -5.06
CA THR A 409 23.50 10.48 -4.24
C THR A 409 24.91 10.95 -4.63
N GLY A 410 25.84 10.95 -3.66
CA GLY A 410 27.22 11.43 -3.84
C GLY A 410 27.55 12.66 -2.99
#